data_AF-A0A431PT39-F1
#
_entry.id   AF-A0A431PT39-F1
#
_cell.length_a   1.000
_cell.length_b   1.000
_cell.length_c   1.000
_cell.angle_alpha   90.00
_cell.angle_beta   90.00
_cell.angle_gamma   90.00
#
_symmetry.space_group_name_H-M   'P 1'
#
loop_
_entity.id
_entity.type
_entity.pdbx_description
1 polymer ?
#
loop_
_entity_poly.entity_id
_entity_poly.type
_entity_poly.pdbx_seq_one_letter_code
_entity_poly.pdbx_strand_id
1 'polypeptide(L)'
;MRKRSRPADVTGAGVFAFKALAIARRKAIYEEMHPETMAGVAGGLARQGSATDNLSFAEATAESTGKAERTIRLAAARGKALRDDLDDIAGTSLDNKSDLDAMAKMKPEERKPLIERAKAGERVSARKEPKIAADPLTDELAAERQVARLMEAWNAAGPDARAEFLLRIGDRESGSLGLCIYAILAWPFRFCLLS
;
A
#
# COMPACT_ATOMS: atom_id res chain seq x y z
N MET A 1 18.55 17.79 -6.59
CA MET A 1 17.21 17.73 -5.97
C MET A 1 17.30 16.93 -4.67
N ARG A 2 17.68 17.58 -3.55
CA ARG A 2 17.84 16.90 -2.25
C ARG A 2 16.45 16.54 -1.73
N LYS A 3 16.17 15.24 -1.56
CA LYS A 3 14.98 14.79 -0.81
C LYS A 3 15.08 15.44 0.56
N ARG A 4 14.20 16.40 0.86
CA ARG A 4 14.03 16.91 2.22
C ARG A 4 13.61 15.70 3.06
N SER A 5 14.56 15.13 3.79
CA SER A 5 14.28 14.23 4.90
C SER A 5 13.33 14.99 5.81
N ARG A 6 12.05 14.62 5.78
CA ARG A 6 11.03 15.19 6.66
C ARG A 6 11.53 14.90 8.08
N PRO A 7 11.81 15.93 8.91
CA PRO A 7 12.22 15.69 10.28
C PRO A 7 11.12 14.90 10.95
N ALA A 8 11.47 13.80 11.62
CA ALA A 8 10.54 13.02 12.41
C ALA A 8 9.99 13.96 13.50
N ASP A 9 8.81 14.52 13.27
CA ASP A 9 8.10 15.29 14.27
C ASP A 9 7.71 14.31 15.38
N VAL A 10 8.34 14.51 16.53
CA VAL A 10 8.16 13.79 17.79
C VAL A 10 6.75 13.93 18.40
N THR A 11 5.77 14.41 17.63
CA THR A 11 4.34 14.50 17.97
C THR A 11 3.55 13.23 17.66
N GLY A 12 4.21 12.15 17.24
CA GLY A 12 3.59 10.86 16.87
C GLY A 12 4.15 9.63 17.58
N ALA A 13 4.78 9.77 18.75
CA ALA A 13 5.22 8.62 19.54
C ALA A 13 4.00 7.81 20.01
N GLY A 14 3.79 6.64 19.41
CA GLY A 14 2.95 5.55 19.93
C GLY A 14 1.59 5.92 20.53
N VAL A 15 0.64 6.36 19.70
CA VAL A 15 -0.76 6.57 20.14
C VAL A 15 -1.74 5.67 19.37
N PHE A 16 -1.26 4.79 18.49
CA PHE A 16 -2.17 4.01 17.63
C PHE A 16 -2.76 2.82 18.38
N ALA A 17 -1.97 2.13 19.20
CA ALA A 17 -2.43 1.06 20.06
C ALA A 17 -3.48 1.56 21.06
N PHE A 18 -3.19 2.66 21.77
CA PHE A 18 -4.13 3.30 22.70
C PHE A 18 -5.43 3.76 22.02
N LYS A 19 -5.34 4.36 20.82
CA LYS A 19 -6.52 4.73 20.03
C LYS A 19 -7.36 3.52 19.64
N ALA A 20 -6.72 2.42 19.26
CA ALA A 20 -7.42 1.18 18.90
C ALA A 20 -8.16 0.59 20.11
N LEU A 21 -7.52 0.60 21.29
CA LEU A 21 -8.14 0.17 22.54
C LEU A 21 -9.36 1.05 22.90
N ALA A 22 -9.19 2.38 22.89
CA ALA A 22 -10.26 3.32 23.22
C ALA A 22 -11.47 3.19 22.27
N ILE A 23 -11.21 3.05 20.96
CA ILE A 23 -12.26 2.86 19.96
C ILE A 23 -12.95 1.49 20.13
N ALA A 24 -12.21 0.43 20.45
CA ALA A 24 -12.82 -0.87 20.74
C ALA A 24 -13.73 -0.83 21.97
N ARG A 25 -13.30 -0.16 23.06
CA ARG A 25 -14.14 0.04 24.25
C ARG A 25 -15.40 0.86 23.93
N ARG A 26 -15.25 1.98 23.21
CA ARG A 26 -16.38 2.79 22.76
C ARG A 26 -17.36 1.98 21.91
N LYS A 27 -16.84 1.12 21.04
CA LYS A 27 -17.66 0.25 20.19
C LYS A 27 -18.47 -0.75 21.01
N ALA A 28 -17.89 -1.38 22.02
CA ALA A 28 -18.61 -2.31 22.89
C ALA A 28 -19.79 -1.62 23.58
N ILE A 29 -19.57 -0.43 24.16
CA ILE A 29 -20.63 0.37 24.80
C ILE A 29 -21.70 0.78 23.78
N TYR A 30 -21.31 1.17 22.57
CA TYR A 30 -22.26 1.53 21.51
C TYR A 30 -23.14 0.33 21.11
N GLU A 31 -22.56 -0.84 20.93
CA GLU A 31 -23.30 -2.06 20.57
C GLU A 31 -24.22 -2.55 21.70
N GLU A 32 -23.92 -2.24 22.97
CA GLU A 32 -24.82 -2.47 24.10
C GLU A 32 -26.03 -1.52 24.10
N MET A 33 -25.83 -0.25 23.75
CA MET A 33 -26.92 0.75 23.66
C MET A 33 -27.75 0.62 22.37
N HIS A 34 -27.13 0.12 21.30
CA HIS A 34 -27.71 0.03 19.96
C HIS A 34 -27.56 -1.40 19.38
N PRO A 35 -28.20 -2.41 19.98
CA PRO A 35 -28.07 -3.80 19.55
C PRO A 35 -28.49 -4.02 18.08
N GLU A 36 -29.40 -3.19 17.56
CA GLU A 36 -29.84 -3.20 16.16
C GLU A 36 -28.73 -2.85 15.16
N THR A 37 -27.71 -2.10 15.60
CA THR A 37 -26.56 -1.68 14.77
C THR A 37 -25.41 -2.70 14.80
N MET A 38 -25.54 -3.77 15.58
CA MET A 38 -24.50 -4.78 15.74
C MET A 38 -24.22 -5.49 14.40
N ALA A 39 -22.93 -5.79 14.16
CA ALA A 39 -22.52 -6.53 12.98
C ALA A 39 -23.21 -7.91 12.92
N GLY A 40 -23.92 -8.19 11.82
CA GLY A 40 -24.71 -9.40 11.63
C GLY A 40 -26.22 -9.17 11.84
N VAL A 41 -26.60 -8.37 12.84
CA VAL A 41 -28.00 -8.00 13.10
C VAL A 41 -28.46 -6.97 12.07
N ALA A 42 -27.71 -5.86 11.91
CA ALA A 42 -28.02 -4.81 10.96
C ALA A 42 -28.15 -5.34 9.52
N GLY A 43 -27.26 -6.24 9.11
CA GLY A 43 -27.31 -6.87 7.79
C GLY A 43 -28.51 -7.82 7.61
N GLY A 44 -28.92 -8.50 8.68
CA GLY A 44 -30.13 -9.33 8.69
C GLY A 44 -31.39 -8.48 8.56
N LEU A 45 -31.49 -7.41 9.36
CA LEU A 45 -32.59 -6.45 9.33
C LEU A 45 -32.70 -5.77 7.96
N ALA A 46 -31.57 -5.35 7.37
CA ALA A 46 -31.54 -4.77 6.03
C ALA A 46 -32.04 -5.75 4.96
N ARG A 47 -31.66 -7.04 5.03
CA ARG A 47 -32.19 -8.07 4.14
C ARG A 47 -33.68 -8.33 4.32
N GLN A 48 -34.20 -8.15 5.53
CA GLN A 48 -35.62 -8.31 5.85
C GLN A 48 -36.43 -7.02 5.65
N GLY A 49 -35.81 -5.94 5.18
CA GLY A 49 -36.48 -4.64 4.98
C GLY A 49 -36.89 -3.93 6.28
N SER A 50 -36.35 -4.34 7.42
CA SER A 50 -36.62 -3.76 8.75
C SER A 50 -35.40 -3.02 9.32
N ALA A 51 -34.56 -2.45 8.45
CA ALA A 51 -33.44 -1.64 8.88
C ALA A 51 -33.93 -0.33 9.55
N THR A 52 -33.32 0.02 10.67
CA THR A 52 -33.51 1.29 11.35
C THR A 52 -32.64 2.38 10.73
N ASP A 53 -33.07 3.65 10.79
CA ASP A 53 -32.29 4.83 10.35
C ASP A 53 -31.09 5.17 11.26
N ASN A 54 -30.76 4.30 12.21
CA ASN A 54 -29.63 4.49 13.12
C ASN A 54 -28.31 4.36 12.35
N LEU A 55 -27.43 5.35 12.52
CA LEU A 55 -26.09 5.35 11.96
C LEU A 55 -25.29 4.13 12.45
N SER A 56 -24.39 3.63 11.61
CA SER A 56 -23.41 2.65 12.07
C SER A 56 -22.48 3.27 13.12
N PHE A 57 -21.93 2.45 14.02
CA PHE A 57 -20.95 2.92 15.02
C PHE A 57 -19.83 3.78 14.41
N ALA A 58 -19.35 3.38 13.23
CA ALA A 58 -18.25 4.04 12.55
C ALA A 58 -18.64 5.44 12.04
N GLU A 59 -19.87 5.61 11.56
CA GLU A 59 -20.45 6.89 11.14
C GLU A 59 -20.72 7.79 12.34
N ALA A 60 -21.43 7.31 13.36
CA ALA A 60 -21.72 8.07 14.57
C ALA A 60 -20.43 8.53 15.29
N THR A 61 -19.41 7.68 15.32
CA THR A 61 -18.11 8.03 15.90
C THR A 61 -17.30 8.94 14.98
N ALA A 62 -17.41 8.81 13.66
CA ALA A 62 -16.76 9.72 12.71
C ALA A 62 -17.32 11.14 12.82
N GLU A 63 -18.64 11.28 12.88
CA GLU A 63 -19.34 12.54 13.05
C GLU A 63 -18.94 13.23 14.36
N SER A 64 -19.00 12.50 15.48
CA SER A 64 -18.64 13.05 16.79
C SER A 64 -17.14 13.35 16.97
N THR A 65 -16.25 12.69 16.22
CA THR A 65 -14.79 12.89 16.36
C THR A 65 -14.14 13.68 15.23
N GLY A 66 -14.89 14.02 14.18
CA GLY A 66 -14.37 14.69 12.97
C GLY A 66 -13.35 13.86 12.18
N LYS A 67 -13.30 12.54 12.38
CA LYS A 67 -12.35 11.65 11.72
C LYS A 67 -13.02 10.89 10.58
N ALA A 68 -12.25 10.55 9.56
CA ALA A 68 -12.74 9.71 8.48
C ALA A 68 -13.27 8.36 9.00
N GLU A 69 -14.46 7.98 8.56
CA GLU A 69 -15.15 6.73 8.94
C GLU A 69 -14.27 5.49 8.77
N ARG A 70 -13.54 5.40 7.65
CA ARG A 70 -12.54 4.35 7.39
C ARG A 70 -11.48 4.25 8.51
N THR A 71 -11.04 5.38 9.07
CA THR A 71 -10.03 5.38 10.15
C THR A 71 -10.60 4.78 11.42
N ILE A 72 -11.84 5.13 11.77
CA ILE A 72 -12.54 4.56 12.94
C ILE A 72 -12.75 3.06 12.74
N ARG A 73 -13.23 2.65 11.57
CA ARG A 73 -13.45 1.24 11.23
C ARG A 73 -12.19 0.41 11.38
N LEU A 74 -11.06 0.88 10.84
CA LEU A 74 -9.77 0.21 10.95
C LEU A 74 -9.25 0.16 12.39
N ALA A 75 -9.40 1.24 13.16
CA ALA A 75 -9.00 1.26 14.56
C ALA A 75 -9.83 0.29 15.41
N ALA A 76 -11.15 0.23 15.18
CA ALA A 76 -12.03 -0.74 15.84
C ALA A 76 -11.66 -2.18 15.48
N ALA A 77 -11.32 -2.46 14.21
CA ALA A 77 -10.89 -3.78 13.76
C ALA A 77 -9.58 -4.22 14.43
N ARG A 78 -8.56 -3.34 14.49
CA ARG A 78 -7.30 -3.60 15.21
C ARG A 78 -7.54 -3.83 16.68
N GLY A 79 -8.36 -2.98 17.30
CA GLY A 79 -8.79 -3.07 18.69
C GLY A 79 -9.39 -4.44 19.02
N LYS A 80 -10.28 -4.93 18.15
CA LYS A 80 -10.91 -6.24 18.30
C LYS A 80 -9.93 -7.41 18.10
N ALA A 81 -8.99 -7.30 17.15
CA ALA A 81 -8.08 -8.39 16.78
C ALA A 81 -6.92 -8.58 17.77
N LEU A 82 -6.44 -7.50 18.38
CA LEU A 82 -5.28 -7.51 19.26
C LEU A 82 -5.65 -7.47 20.74
N ARG A 83 -6.77 -6.80 21.12
CA ARG A 83 -7.30 -6.68 22.49
C ARG A 83 -6.20 -6.61 23.56
N ASP A 84 -5.90 -7.74 24.21
CA ASP A 84 -5.01 -7.84 25.37
C ASP A 84 -3.56 -7.47 25.04
N ASP A 85 -3.14 -7.65 23.79
CA ASP A 85 -1.79 -7.33 23.33
C ASP A 85 -1.57 -5.80 23.20
N LEU A 86 -2.63 -4.98 23.11
CA LEU A 86 -2.52 -3.56 22.78
C LEU A 86 -1.87 -2.71 23.87
N ASP A 87 -2.11 -3.03 25.14
CA ASP A 87 -1.50 -2.33 26.27
C ASP A 87 0.02 -2.53 26.27
N ASP A 88 0.45 -3.73 25.88
CA ASP A 88 1.85 -4.13 25.77
C ASP A 88 2.56 -3.56 24.53
N ILE A 89 1.81 -3.28 23.47
CA ILE A 89 2.33 -2.69 22.24
C ILE A 89 2.47 -1.16 22.37
N ALA A 90 1.63 -0.53 23.20
CA ALA A 90 1.59 0.92 23.32
C ALA A 90 2.96 1.50 23.73
N GLY A 91 3.43 2.50 22.97
CA GLY A 91 4.73 3.13 23.23
C GLY A 91 5.97 2.31 22.82
N THR A 92 5.81 1.11 22.27
CA THR A 92 6.92 0.31 21.72
C THR A 92 7.18 0.64 20.24
N SER A 93 8.21 0.01 19.64
CA SER A 93 8.47 0.15 18.20
C SER A 93 7.34 -0.38 17.31
N LEU A 94 6.48 -1.26 17.85
CA LEU A 94 5.34 -1.88 17.18
C LEU A 94 4.10 -0.99 17.15
N ASP A 95 4.11 0.17 17.83
CA ASP A 95 2.98 1.10 17.88
C ASP A 95 2.88 1.96 16.59
N ASN A 96 2.65 1.28 15.48
CA ASN A 96 2.38 1.89 14.19
C ASN A 96 1.31 1.10 13.42
N LYS A 97 0.57 1.81 12.56
CA LYS A 97 -0.60 1.25 11.86
C LYS A 97 -0.28 -0.02 11.06
N SER A 98 0.87 -0.04 10.38
CA SER A 98 1.27 -1.15 9.51
C SER A 98 1.64 -2.41 10.29
N ASP A 99 2.32 -2.26 11.42
CA ASP A 99 2.73 -3.40 12.23
C ASP A 99 1.53 -3.96 13.02
N LEU A 100 0.62 -3.09 13.50
CA LEU A 100 -0.68 -3.52 14.04
C LEU A 100 -1.50 -4.33 13.01
N ASP A 101 -1.51 -3.89 11.74
CA ASP A 101 -2.21 -4.62 10.66
C ASP A 101 -1.54 -5.96 10.34
N ALA A 102 -0.21 -6.06 10.45
CA ALA A 102 0.52 -7.31 10.27
C ALA A 102 0.27 -8.28 11.43
N MET A 103 0.33 -7.79 12.68
CA MET A 103 0.05 -8.60 13.87
C MET A 103 -1.40 -9.07 13.93
N ALA A 104 -2.37 -8.27 13.45
CA ALA A 104 -3.76 -8.71 13.36
C ALA A 104 -3.96 -9.96 12.46
N LYS A 105 -3.01 -10.27 11.57
CA LYS A 105 -3.02 -11.44 10.69
C LYS A 105 -2.18 -12.61 11.22
N MET A 106 -1.36 -12.38 12.24
CA MET A 106 -0.50 -13.40 12.85
C MET A 106 -1.25 -14.18 13.92
N LYS A 107 -0.82 -15.42 14.17
CA LYS A 107 -1.33 -16.23 15.28
C LYS A 107 -0.84 -15.65 16.62
N PRO A 108 -1.63 -15.72 17.71
CA PRO A 108 -1.23 -15.19 19.01
C PRO A 108 0.13 -15.70 19.52
N GLU A 109 0.46 -16.97 19.24
CA GLU A 109 1.73 -17.60 19.62
C GLU A 109 2.95 -16.94 18.99
N GLU A 110 2.83 -16.48 17.73
CA GLU A 110 3.92 -15.81 17.01
C GLU A 110 4.08 -14.35 17.44
N ARG A 111 3.02 -13.73 17.98
CA ARG A 111 3.01 -12.32 18.39
C ARG A 111 3.71 -12.10 19.73
N LYS A 112 3.48 -12.97 20.71
CA LYS A 112 4.04 -12.86 22.06
C LYS A 112 5.55 -12.63 22.09
N PRO A 113 6.40 -13.45 21.43
CA PRO A 113 7.85 -13.23 21.46
C PRO A 113 8.27 -11.91 20.78
N LEU A 114 7.50 -11.44 19.78
CA LEU A 114 7.76 -10.14 19.15
C LEU A 114 7.44 -8.98 20.08
N ILE A 115 6.32 -9.07 20.80
CA ILE A 115 5.91 -8.06 21.78
C ILE A 115 6.93 -7.97 22.92
N GLU A 116 7.40 -9.10 23.45
CA GLU A 116 8.41 -9.11 24.52
C GLU A 116 9.74 -8.49 24.07
N ARG A 117 10.18 -8.77 22.84
CA ARG A 117 11.36 -8.11 22.26
C ARG A 117 11.15 -6.60 22.08
N ALA A 118 9.95 -6.19 21.65
CA ALA A 118 9.60 -4.78 21.53
C ALA A 118 9.60 -4.06 22.90
N LYS A 119 9.08 -4.71 23.95
CA LYS A 119 9.13 -4.21 25.34
C LYS A 119 10.55 -4.08 25.86
N ALA A 120 11.43 -5.02 25.49
CA ALA A 120 12.85 -4.94 25.81
C ALA A 120 13.59 -3.78 25.11
N GLY A 121 12.90 -3.01 24.25
CA GLY A 121 13.44 -1.86 23.54
C GLY A 121 14.10 -2.22 22.20
N GLU A 122 14.02 -3.49 21.77
CA GLU A 122 14.47 -3.85 20.43
C GLU A 122 13.56 -3.22 19.37
N ARG A 123 14.18 -2.69 18.31
CA ARG A 123 13.43 -2.21 17.14
C ARG A 123 12.99 -3.41 16.29
N VAL A 124 11.84 -3.96 16.61
CA VAL A 124 11.22 -5.06 15.86
C VAL A 124 10.11 -4.55 14.94
N SER A 125 9.85 -5.30 13.87
CA SER A 125 8.79 -5.06 12.90
C SER A 125 8.00 -6.34 12.69
N ALA A 126 6.68 -6.25 12.73
CA ALA A 126 5.79 -7.39 12.45
C ALA A 126 5.60 -7.64 10.94
N ARG A 127 6.04 -6.72 10.09
CA ARG A 127 6.02 -6.93 8.64
C ARG A 127 7.07 -7.97 8.24
N LYS A 128 6.65 -8.99 7.48
CA LYS A 128 7.57 -9.69 6.58
C LYS A 128 8.10 -8.63 5.61
N GLU A 129 9.42 -8.48 5.54
CA GLU A 129 10.05 -7.59 4.58
C GLU A 129 9.47 -7.86 3.19
N PRO A 130 9.14 -6.81 2.41
CA PRO A 130 8.77 -7.02 1.02
C PRO A 130 9.92 -7.79 0.39
N LYS A 131 9.62 -8.90 -0.29
CA LYS A 131 10.62 -9.58 -1.11
C LYS A 131 11.15 -8.52 -2.06
N ILE A 132 12.36 -8.01 -1.79
CA ILE A 132 13.07 -7.17 -2.72
C ILE A 132 13.13 -8.04 -3.99
N ALA A 133 12.58 -7.52 -5.09
CA ALA A 133 12.69 -8.23 -6.36
C ALA A 133 14.17 -8.57 -6.53
N ALA A 134 14.48 -9.84 -6.82
CA ALA A 134 15.86 -10.24 -7.04
C ALA A 134 16.49 -9.24 -8.02
N ASP A 135 17.74 -8.84 -7.74
CA ASP A 135 18.48 -7.95 -8.64
C ASP A 135 18.32 -8.46 -10.09
N PRO A 136 18.12 -7.55 -11.07
CA PRO A 136 17.89 -7.96 -12.45
C PRO A 136 19.01 -8.90 -12.86
N LEU A 137 18.62 -10.10 -13.28
CA LEU A 137 19.55 -11.17 -13.63
C LEU A 137 20.48 -10.65 -14.75
N THR A 138 21.78 -10.50 -14.48
CA THR A 138 22.78 -9.91 -15.38
C THR A 138 23.47 -10.95 -16.27
N ASP A 139 22.97 -12.18 -16.30
CA ASP A 139 23.48 -13.23 -17.18
C ASP A 139 23.07 -12.96 -18.64
N GLU A 140 23.90 -13.37 -19.60
CA GLU A 140 23.72 -13.13 -21.04
C GLU A 140 22.36 -13.70 -21.53
N LEU A 141 22.00 -14.88 -21.04
CA LEU A 141 20.70 -15.52 -21.30
C LEU A 141 19.50 -14.73 -20.73
N ALA A 142 19.72 -13.94 -19.68
CA ALA A 142 18.69 -13.11 -19.09
C ALA A 142 18.48 -11.80 -19.87
N ALA A 143 19.59 -11.20 -20.35
CA ALA A 143 19.53 -10.07 -21.26
C ALA A 143 18.81 -10.43 -22.55
N GLU A 144 19.10 -11.60 -23.14
CA GLU A 144 18.39 -12.10 -24.32
C GLU A 144 16.88 -12.24 -24.09
N ARG A 145 16.45 -12.80 -22.95
CA ARG A 145 15.03 -12.91 -22.60
C ARG A 145 14.37 -11.56 -22.40
N GLN A 146 15.09 -10.58 -21.85
CA GLN A 146 14.58 -9.22 -21.67
C GLN A 146 14.44 -8.50 -23.01
N VAL A 147 15.42 -8.65 -23.90
CA VAL A 147 15.37 -8.12 -25.27
C VAL A 147 14.25 -8.80 -26.06
N ALA A 148 14.07 -10.11 -25.95
CA ALA A 148 12.99 -10.83 -26.62
C ALA A 148 11.61 -10.30 -26.21
N ARG A 149 11.37 -10.08 -24.91
CA ARG A 149 10.11 -9.48 -24.42
C ARG A 149 9.90 -8.06 -24.93
N LEU A 150 10.97 -7.27 -25.03
CA LEU A 150 10.89 -5.92 -25.59
C LEU A 150 10.54 -5.97 -27.09
N MET A 151 11.14 -6.89 -27.83
CA MET A 151 10.87 -7.09 -29.26
C MET A 151 9.46 -7.62 -29.51
N GLU A 152 8.95 -8.52 -28.67
CA GLU A 152 7.54 -8.97 -28.72
C GLU A 152 6.58 -7.80 -28.50
N ALA A 153 6.82 -6.99 -27.46
CA ALA A 153 6.00 -5.82 -27.16
C ALA A 153 6.07 -4.76 -28.30
N TRP A 154 7.26 -4.54 -28.86
CA TRP A 154 7.47 -3.64 -30.00
C TRP A 154 6.70 -4.11 -31.23
N ASN A 155 6.80 -5.40 -31.57
CA ASN A 155 6.12 -5.99 -32.73
C ASN A 155 4.59 -6.02 -32.58
N ALA A 156 4.08 -6.14 -31.35
CA ALA A 156 2.64 -6.06 -31.06
C ALA A 156 2.08 -4.62 -31.09
N ALA A 157 2.93 -3.61 -30.85
CA ALA A 157 2.51 -2.21 -30.82
C ALA A 157 2.16 -1.66 -32.21
N GLY A 158 1.15 -0.80 -32.26
CA GLY A 158 0.76 -0.06 -33.46
C GLY A 158 1.75 1.06 -33.84
N PRO A 159 1.66 1.61 -35.07
CA PRO A 159 2.62 2.59 -35.59
C PRO A 159 2.71 3.86 -34.71
N ASP A 160 1.59 4.36 -34.20
CA ASP A 160 1.57 5.57 -33.35
C ASP A 160 2.29 5.34 -32.00
N ALA A 161 2.07 4.18 -31.39
CA ALA A 161 2.72 3.80 -30.13
C ALA A 161 4.24 3.61 -30.30
N ARG A 162 4.67 3.07 -31.45
CA ARG A 162 6.10 2.96 -31.79
C ARG A 162 6.73 4.34 -32.00
N ALA A 163 6.04 5.24 -32.72
CA ALA A 163 6.51 6.61 -32.94
C ALA A 163 6.63 7.39 -31.62
N GLU A 164 5.61 7.32 -30.76
CA GLU A 164 5.64 7.95 -29.44
C GLU A 164 6.77 7.39 -28.55
N PHE A 165 6.99 6.08 -28.57
CA PHE A 165 8.10 5.44 -27.84
C PHE A 165 9.47 5.95 -28.30
N LEU A 166 9.68 6.10 -29.62
CA LEU A 166 10.92 6.64 -30.17
C LEU A 166 11.12 8.11 -29.83
N LEU A 167 10.07 8.93 -29.87
CA LEU A 167 10.14 10.33 -29.43
C LEU A 167 10.56 10.41 -27.95
N ARG A 168 9.98 9.55 -27.12
CA ARG A 168 10.24 9.51 -25.68
C ARG A 168 11.66 9.05 -25.32
N ILE A 169 12.24 8.14 -26.11
CA ILE A 169 13.64 7.71 -25.95
C ILE A 169 14.60 8.73 -26.56
N GLY A 170 14.29 9.26 -27.73
CA GLY A 170 15.11 10.28 -28.42
C GLY A 170 15.32 11.54 -27.59
N ASP A 171 14.31 11.96 -26.82
CA ASP A 171 14.42 13.06 -25.86
C ASP A 171 15.34 12.76 -24.66
N ARG A 172 15.65 11.49 -24.38
CA ARG A 172 16.50 11.08 -23.26
C ARG A 172 17.97 10.95 -23.68
N GLU A 173 18.25 10.59 -24.92
CA GLU A 173 19.61 10.38 -25.46
C GLU A 173 20.22 11.64 -26.12
N SER A 174 19.40 12.65 -26.43
CA SER A 174 19.85 13.93 -26.99
C SER A 174 20.75 14.76 -26.05
N GLY A 175 20.98 14.31 -24.81
CA GLY A 175 22.01 14.84 -23.92
C GLY A 175 23.43 14.33 -24.18
N SER A 176 23.65 13.35 -25.09
CA SER A 176 24.98 12.73 -25.28
C SER A 176 25.31 12.36 -26.74
N LEU A 177 25.05 13.27 -27.69
CA LEU A 177 25.48 13.28 -29.10
C LEU A 177 24.43 12.80 -30.12
N GLY A 178 24.22 13.64 -31.14
CA GLY A 178 24.15 13.14 -32.50
C GLY A 178 22.83 13.34 -33.23
N LEU A 179 22.73 14.47 -33.91
CA LEU A 179 21.84 14.75 -35.07
C LEU A 179 21.98 13.76 -36.25
N CYS A 180 22.50 12.54 -36.06
CA CYS A 180 22.87 11.64 -37.15
C CYS A 180 21.84 10.56 -37.52
N ILE A 181 20.81 10.30 -36.71
CA ILE A 181 19.81 9.26 -37.05
C ILE A 181 18.70 9.81 -37.96
N TYR A 182 18.38 11.11 -37.88
CA TYR A 182 17.35 11.72 -38.73
C TYR A 182 17.75 11.82 -40.21
N ALA A 183 19.03 11.63 -40.56
CA ALA A 183 19.52 11.71 -41.94
C ALA A 183 19.43 10.37 -42.71
N ILE A 184 19.31 9.21 -42.04
CA ILE A 184 19.36 7.89 -42.70
C ILE A 184 17.98 7.41 -43.16
N LEU A 185 16.89 7.88 -42.54
CA LEU A 185 15.52 7.46 -42.91
C LEU A 185 14.79 8.46 -43.84
N ALA A 186 15.44 9.53 -44.27
CA ALA A 186 14.87 10.59 -45.11
C ALA A 186 15.47 10.68 -46.53
N TRP A 187 15.95 9.57 -47.10
CA TRP A 187 16.32 9.51 -48.52
C TRP A 187 15.54 8.43 -49.30
N PRO A 188 14.45 8.82 -49.98
CA PRO A 188 13.70 7.96 -50.87
C PRO A 188 14.27 8.02 -52.30
N PHE A 189 14.11 6.94 -53.08
CA PHE A 189 13.97 6.99 -54.55
C PHE A 189 15.15 7.53 -55.41
N ARG A 190 16.27 6.78 -55.59
CA ARG A 190 17.05 6.83 -56.86
C ARG A 190 18.18 5.77 -56.97
N PHE A 191 17.89 4.50 -57.20
CA PHE A 191 18.87 3.60 -57.87
C PHE A 191 18.20 2.30 -58.34
N CYS A 192 17.46 2.38 -59.45
CA CYS A 192 17.01 1.21 -60.19
C CYS A 192 16.95 1.58 -61.68
N LEU A 193 18.12 1.61 -62.32
CA LEU A 193 18.29 1.46 -63.77
C LEU A 193 19.77 1.20 -64.08
N LEU A 194 20.19 -0.06 -63.99
CA LEU A 194 21.23 -0.69 -64.82
C LEU A 194 21.38 -2.15 -64.35
N SER A 195 20.72 -3.06 -65.09
CA SER A 195 21.07 -4.46 -65.38
C SER A 195 19.82 -5.23 -65.76
#